data_AF-A0A4Y9FRR5-F1
#
_entry.id   AF-A0A4Y9FRR5-F1
#
_cell.length_a   1.000
_cell.length_b   1.000
_cell.length_c   1.000
_cell.angle_alpha   90.00
_cell.angle_beta   90.00
_cell.angle_gamma   90.00
#
_symmetry.space_group_name_H-M   'P 1'
#
loop_
_entity.id
_entity.type
_entity.pdbx_description
1 polymer ?
#
loop_
_entity_poly.entity_id
_entity_poly.type
_entity_poly.pdbx_seq_one_letter_code
_entity_poly.pdbx_strand_id
1 'polypeptide(L)'
;MREANIETDIAYIQDMLVYIERASEVIPRATRYGIPLDDDMVISSIAMNLGQIGEQLSIGKLSEETKEKYSEIVSWRKIKSFRNFIYHNYGNLDYFKIKSILDKSLPETKEQLEYVLRDLRKKLD
;
A
#
# COMPACT_ATOMS: atom_id res chain seq x y z
N MET A 1 -20.12 -5.77 -6.31
CA MET A 1 -19.68 -4.85 -5.23
C MET A 1 -20.16 -5.45 -3.93
N ARG A 2 -19.42 -5.31 -2.83
CA ARG A 2 -19.91 -5.75 -1.52
C ARG A 2 -20.70 -4.63 -0.84
N GLU A 3 -21.62 -5.00 0.04
CA GLU A 3 -22.24 -4.05 0.97
C GLU A 3 -21.19 -3.46 1.92
N ALA A 4 -21.36 -2.19 2.29
CA ALA A 4 -20.44 -1.51 3.18
C ALA A 4 -20.54 -2.10 4.60
N ASN A 5 -19.40 -2.54 5.12
CA ASN A 5 -19.25 -2.96 6.50
C ASN A 5 -17.99 -2.28 7.05
N ILE A 6 -18.19 -1.39 8.02
CA ILE A 6 -17.13 -0.51 8.54
C ILE A 6 -15.99 -1.31 9.16
N GLU A 7 -16.29 -2.37 9.92
CA GLU A 7 -15.27 -3.23 10.54
C GLU A 7 -14.40 -3.91 9.47
N THR A 8 -15.02 -4.39 8.40
CA THR A 8 -14.29 -5.06 7.32
C THR A 8 -13.51 -4.07 6.45
N ASP A 9 -14.00 -2.84 6.27
CA ASP A 9 -13.23 -1.78 5.62
C ASP A 9 -12.02 -1.35 6.46
N ILE A 10 -12.20 -1.24 7.79
CA ILE A 10 -11.11 -1.01 8.74
C ILE A 10 -10.03 -2.09 8.60
N ALA A 11 -10.41 -3.37 8.55
CA ALA A 11 -9.47 -4.47 8.38
C ALA A 11 -8.62 -4.31 7.11
N TYR A 12 -9.22 -3.94 5.98
CA TYR A 12 -8.45 -3.73 4.74
C TYR A 12 -7.53 -2.52 4.78
N ILE A 13 -7.96 -1.42 5.39
CA ILE A 13 -7.08 -0.25 5.58
C ILE A 13 -5.92 -0.60 6.52
N GLN A 14 -6.17 -1.39 7.57
CA GLN A 14 -5.11 -1.91 8.45
C GLN A 14 -4.13 -2.82 7.70
N ASP A 15 -4.63 -3.73 6.85
CA ASP A 15 -3.78 -4.57 6.01
C ASP A 15 -2.88 -3.73 5.10
N MET A 16 -3.42 -2.70 4.45
CA MET A 16 -2.62 -1.76 3.65
C MET A 16 -1.48 -1.14 4.48
N LEU A 17 -1.78 -0.66 5.69
CA LEU A 17 -0.78 -0.09 6.60
C LEU A 17 0.28 -1.12 7.01
N VAL A 18 -0.11 -2.37 7.28
CA VAL A 18 0.84 -3.46 7.58
C VAL A 18 1.80 -3.69 6.41
N TYR A 19 1.30 -3.70 5.17
CA TYR A 19 2.15 -3.85 3.99
C TYR A 19 3.06 -2.64 3.75
N ILE A 20 2.61 -1.42 4.07
CA ILE A 20 3.45 -0.22 4.07
C ILE A 20 4.63 -0.36 5.03
N GLU A 21 4.38 -0.78 6.27
CA GLU A 21 5.44 -0.99 7.26
C GLU A 21 6.43 -2.06 6.79
N ARG A 22 5.92 -3.19 6.29
CA ARG A 22 6.76 -4.26 5.76
C ARG A 22 7.64 -3.81 4.60
N ALA A 23 7.11 -3.02 3.67
CA ALA A 23 7.88 -2.44 2.57
C ALA A 23 8.98 -1.50 3.08
N SER A 24 8.66 -0.66 4.06
CA SER A 24 9.59 0.31 4.65
C SER A 24 10.74 -0.36 5.41
N GLU A 25 10.49 -1.52 6.01
CA GLU A 25 11.48 -2.29 6.77
C GLU A 25 12.47 -3.09 5.91
N VAL A 26 12.24 -3.24 4.60
CA VAL A 26 13.14 -4.04 3.75
C VAL A 26 14.52 -3.39 3.63
N ILE A 27 14.60 -2.08 3.38
CA ILE A 27 15.90 -1.38 3.22
C ILE A 27 16.73 -1.43 4.51
N PRO A 28 16.19 -1.07 5.70
CA PRO A 28 16.91 -1.20 6.96
C PRO A 28 17.41 -2.64 7.22
N ARG A 29 16.58 -3.64 6.87
CA ARG A 29 16.94 -5.05 7.02
C ARG A 29 18.05 -5.48 6.08
N ALA A 30 17.96 -5.13 4.79
CA ALA A 30 18.99 -5.41 3.80
C ALA A 30 20.33 -4.78 4.21
N THR A 31 20.29 -3.51 4.62
CA THR A 31 21.47 -2.78 5.12
C THR A 31 22.08 -3.48 6.33
N ARG A 32 21.27 -3.90 7.30
CA ARG A 32 21.73 -4.60 8.51
C ARG A 32 22.48 -5.89 8.18
N TYR A 33 22.03 -6.62 7.16
CA TYR A 33 22.63 -7.90 6.75
C TYR A 33 23.66 -7.77 5.62
N GLY A 34 23.99 -6.55 5.19
CA GLY A 34 24.95 -6.32 4.11
C GLY A 34 24.48 -6.80 2.74
N ILE A 35 23.17 -6.90 2.53
CA ILE A 35 22.58 -7.29 1.24
C ILE A 35 22.56 -6.05 0.33
N PRO A 36 23.06 -6.14 -0.92
CA PRO A 36 22.96 -5.04 -1.89
C PRO A 36 21.51 -4.58 -2.07
N LEU A 37 21.28 -3.26 -2.16
CA LEU A 37 19.92 -2.72 -2.23
C LEU A 37 19.30 -2.86 -3.63
N ASP A 38 20.13 -3.08 -4.64
CA ASP A 38 19.78 -3.42 -6.01
C ASP A 38 19.67 -4.93 -6.24
N ASP A 39 19.82 -5.74 -5.19
CA ASP A 39 19.55 -7.18 -5.26
C ASP A 39 18.07 -7.45 -5.61
N ASP A 40 17.85 -8.36 -6.56
CA ASP A 40 16.52 -8.71 -7.05
C ASP A 40 15.58 -9.17 -5.93
N MET A 41 16.09 -9.81 -4.86
CA MET A 41 15.28 -10.22 -3.72
C MET A 41 14.80 -9.02 -2.90
N VAL A 42 15.64 -7.99 -2.75
CA VAL A 42 15.28 -6.74 -2.06
C VAL A 42 14.20 -6.00 -2.83
N ILE A 43 14.42 -5.82 -4.14
CA ILE A 43 13.46 -5.17 -5.05
C ILE A 43 12.15 -5.97 -5.06
N SER A 44 12.21 -7.30 -5.18
CA SER A 44 11.03 -8.18 -5.18
C SER A 44 10.24 -8.08 -3.89
N SER A 45 10.93 -8.08 -2.74
CA SER A 45 10.28 -8.01 -1.43
C SER A 45 9.51 -6.70 -1.27
N ILE A 46 10.12 -5.57 -1.66
CA ILE A 46 9.46 -4.26 -1.59
C ILE A 46 8.27 -4.22 -2.56
N ALA A 47 8.50 -4.61 -3.82
CA ALA A 47 7.47 -4.63 -4.85
C ALA A 47 6.26 -5.47 -4.44
N MET A 48 6.46 -6.67 -3.90
CA MET A 48 5.38 -7.54 -3.44
C MET A 48 4.56 -6.89 -2.33
N ASN A 49 5.19 -6.29 -1.32
CA ASN A 49 4.46 -5.58 -0.28
C ASN A 49 3.66 -4.40 -0.86
N LEU A 50 4.25 -3.62 -1.75
CA LEU A 50 3.54 -2.52 -2.40
C LEU A 50 2.36 -2.99 -3.27
N GLY A 51 2.50 -4.12 -3.96
CA GLY A 51 1.42 -4.77 -4.71
C GLY A 51 0.27 -5.18 -3.81
N GLN A 52 0.57 -5.73 -2.63
CA GLN A 52 -0.44 -6.15 -1.65
C GLN A 52 -1.26 -4.99 -1.07
N ILE A 53 -0.72 -3.77 -1.03
CA ILE A 53 -1.49 -2.56 -0.67
C ILE A 53 -2.64 -2.38 -1.66
N GLY A 54 -2.34 -2.36 -2.97
CA GLY A 54 -3.37 -2.19 -3.99
C GLY A 54 -4.26 -3.42 -4.18
N GLU A 55 -3.81 -4.61 -3.77
CA GLU A 55 -4.64 -5.80 -3.75
C GLU A 55 -5.84 -5.69 -2.79
N GLN A 56 -5.78 -4.80 -1.80
CA GLN A 56 -6.94 -4.51 -0.93
C GLN A 56 -8.04 -3.69 -1.62
N LEU A 57 -7.77 -3.18 -2.84
CA LEU A 57 -8.73 -2.46 -3.70
C LEU A 57 -9.37 -3.35 -4.77
N SER A 58 -9.08 -4.66 -4.75
CA SER A 58 -9.71 -5.64 -5.63
C SER A 58 -11.22 -5.73 -5.42
N ILE A 59 -11.93 -6.22 -6.44
CA ILE A 59 -13.39 -6.33 -6.41
C ILE A 59 -13.81 -7.20 -5.22
N GLY A 60 -14.78 -6.71 -4.44
CA GLY A 60 -15.27 -7.42 -3.25
C GLY A 60 -14.48 -7.17 -1.97
N LYS A 61 -13.40 -6.37 -2.03
CA LYS A 61 -12.68 -5.91 -0.84
C LYS A 61 -13.16 -4.53 -0.38
N LEU A 62 -12.28 -3.54 -0.21
CA LEU A 62 -12.65 -2.21 0.31
C LEU A 62 -13.90 -1.69 -0.41
N SER A 63 -14.91 -1.30 0.36
CA SER A 63 -16.23 -0.92 -0.18
C SER A 63 -16.13 0.31 -1.09
N GLU A 64 -17.06 0.43 -2.05
CA GLU A 64 -17.14 1.64 -2.88
C GLU A 64 -17.50 2.86 -2.03
N GLU A 65 -18.37 2.72 -1.02
CA GLU A 65 -18.76 3.82 -0.14
C GLU A 65 -17.55 4.43 0.60
N THR A 66 -16.67 3.59 1.15
CA THR A 66 -15.43 4.06 1.78
C THR A 66 -14.51 4.72 0.74
N LYS A 67 -14.37 4.15 -0.45
CA LYS A 67 -13.51 4.74 -1.49
C LYS A 67 -14.03 6.10 -1.97
N GLU A 68 -15.34 6.21 -2.21
CA GLU A 68 -15.99 7.45 -2.63
C GLU A 68 -15.84 8.53 -1.54
N LYS A 69 -16.12 8.17 -0.28
CA LYS A 69 -16.04 9.10 0.86
C LYS A 69 -14.66 9.75 1.00
N TYR A 70 -13.59 9.00 0.78
CA TYR A 70 -12.22 9.51 0.97
C TYR A 70 -11.47 9.75 -0.34
N SER A 71 -12.19 9.88 -1.47
CA SER A 71 -11.60 10.07 -2.80
C SER A 71 -10.81 11.38 -2.97
N GLU A 72 -11.15 12.41 -2.19
CA GLU A 72 -10.43 13.69 -2.11
C GLU A 72 -9.12 13.60 -1.30
N ILE A 73 -8.97 12.56 -0.47
CA ILE A 73 -7.83 12.38 0.43
C ILE A 73 -6.88 11.33 -0.11
N VAL A 74 -7.42 10.19 -0.56
CA VAL A 74 -6.64 9.05 -1.05
C VAL A 74 -6.90 8.87 -2.54
N SER A 75 -5.84 8.88 -3.33
CA SER A 75 -5.93 8.53 -4.74
C SER A 75 -5.98 7.01 -4.95
N TRP A 76 -7.14 6.38 -4.72
CA TRP A 76 -7.35 4.94 -4.89
C TRP A 76 -6.94 4.44 -6.27
N ARG A 77 -7.19 5.26 -7.30
CA ARG A 77 -6.81 4.96 -8.68
C ARG A 77 -5.29 4.82 -8.81
N LYS A 78 -4.50 5.72 -8.23
CA LYS A 78 -3.03 5.65 -8.27
C LYS A 78 -2.52 4.38 -7.59
N ILE A 79 -3.06 4.04 -6.42
CA ILE A 79 -2.69 2.81 -5.68
C ILE A 79 -2.99 1.56 -6.53
N LYS A 80 -4.19 1.48 -7.12
CA LYS A 80 -4.59 0.35 -7.98
C LYS A 80 -3.75 0.26 -9.25
N SER A 81 -3.50 1.39 -9.92
CA SER A 81 -2.63 1.45 -11.10
C SER A 81 -1.21 1.00 -10.77
N PHE A 82 -0.70 1.36 -9.59
CA PHE A 82 0.62 0.94 -9.16
C PHE A 82 0.70 -0.57 -8.89
N ARG A 83 -0.33 -1.16 -8.26
CA ARG A 83 -0.46 -2.63 -8.13
C ARG A 83 -0.43 -3.33 -9.49
N ASN A 84 -1.11 -2.78 -10.50
CA ASN A 84 -1.05 -3.34 -11.86
C ASN A 84 0.34 -3.22 -12.49
N PHE A 85 1.03 -2.09 -12.28
CA PHE A 85 2.40 -1.93 -12.73
C PHE A 85 3.34 -2.96 -12.09
N ILE A 86 3.23 -3.17 -10.77
CA ILE A 86 4.02 -4.18 -10.07
C ILE A 86 3.77 -5.58 -10.62
N TYR A 87 2.53 -5.99 -10.89
CA TYR A 87 2.25 -7.36 -11.34
C TYR A 87 2.51 -7.61 -12.83
N HIS A 88 2.39 -6.59 -13.68
CA HIS A 88 2.50 -6.78 -15.14
C HIS A 88 3.80 -6.23 -15.74
N ASN A 89 4.46 -5.28 -15.07
CA ASN A 89 5.66 -4.61 -15.56
C ASN A 89 6.83 -4.71 -14.57
N TYR A 90 6.83 -5.76 -13.72
CA TYR A 90 7.85 -5.98 -12.69
C TYR A 90 9.28 -5.91 -13.23
N GLY A 91 9.54 -6.50 -14.41
CA GLY A 91 10.87 -6.53 -15.02
C GLY A 91 11.46 -5.17 -15.38
N ASN A 92 10.69 -4.08 -15.30
CA ASN A 92 11.16 -2.71 -15.51
C ASN A 92 11.40 -1.95 -14.19
N LEU A 93 11.31 -2.63 -13.05
CA LEU A 93 11.51 -2.04 -11.73
C LEU A 93 12.99 -2.10 -11.37
N ASP A 94 13.55 -0.96 -11.00
CA ASP A 94 14.94 -0.82 -10.53
C ASP A 94 14.96 -0.20 -9.13
N TYR A 95 16.14 -0.23 -8.50
CA TYR A 95 16.35 0.31 -7.16
C TYR A 95 15.98 1.80 -7.06
N PHE A 96 16.28 2.61 -8.07
CA PHE A 96 16.01 4.06 -8.03
C PHE A 96 14.52 4.35 -8.02
N LYS A 97 13.74 3.63 -8.83
CA LYS A 97 12.27 3.72 -8.83
C LYS A 97 11.70 3.30 -7.47
N ILE A 98 12.13 2.15 -6.95
CA ILE A 98 11.70 1.66 -5.63
C ILE A 98 12.00 2.69 -4.55
N LYS A 99 13.23 3.20 -4.51
CA LYS A 99 13.62 4.16 -3.48
C LYS A 99 12.82 5.45 -3.60
N SER A 100 12.56 5.94 -4.81
CA SER A 100 11.69 7.10 -5.00
C SER A 100 10.27 6.87 -4.47
N ILE A 101 9.72 5.66 -4.61
CA ILE A 101 8.40 5.33 -4.08
C ILE A 101 8.43 5.32 -2.55
N LEU A 102 9.41 4.63 -1.95
CA LEU A 102 9.56 4.53 -0.50
C LEU A 102 9.79 5.88 0.16
N ASP A 103 10.59 6.77 -0.46
CA ASP A 103 10.96 8.04 0.15
C ASP A 103 9.91 9.14 -0.06
N LYS A 104 9.08 9.05 -1.11
CA LYS A 104 8.18 10.15 -1.51
C LYS A 104 6.71 9.76 -1.43
N SER A 105 6.31 8.69 -2.12
CA SER A 105 4.89 8.36 -2.31
C SER A 105 4.31 7.52 -1.18
N LEU A 106 5.11 6.61 -0.62
CA LEU A 106 4.66 5.71 0.43
C LEU A 106 4.34 6.44 1.75
N PRO A 107 5.14 7.43 2.22
CA PRO A 107 4.83 8.17 3.44
C PRO A 107 3.52 8.96 3.31
N GLU A 108 3.31 9.63 2.17
CA GLU A 108 2.06 10.35 1.90
C GLU A 108 0.86 9.39 1.93
N THR A 109 0.97 8.24 1.26
CA THR A 109 -0.09 7.21 1.24
C THR A 109 -0.36 6.69 2.66
N LYS A 110 0.68 6.49 3.47
CA LYS A 110 0.56 6.07 4.87
C LYS A 110 -0.25 7.07 5.68
N GLU A 111 0.10 8.34 5.65
CA GLU A 111 -0.60 9.40 6.39
C GLU A 111 -2.09 9.49 6.00
N GLN A 112 -2.38 9.40 4.70
CA GLN A 112 -3.75 9.40 4.19
C GLN A 112 -4.55 8.18 4.70
N LEU A 113 -3.95 6.98 4.69
CA LEU A 113 -4.60 5.77 5.18
C LEU A 113 -4.76 5.76 6.71
N GLU A 114 -3.81 6.31 7.46
CA GLU A 114 -3.93 6.49 8.91
C GLU A 114 -5.07 7.47 9.25
N TYR A 115 -5.24 8.54 8.47
CA TYR A 115 -6.40 9.41 8.59
C TYR A 115 -7.70 8.65 8.37
N VAL A 116 -7.82 7.90 7.27
CA VAL A 116 -9.01 7.09 6.96
C VAL A 116 -9.32 6.10 8.08
N LEU A 117 -8.29 5.40 8.60
CA LEU A 117 -8.45 4.45 9.68
C LEU A 117 -8.99 5.10 10.96
N ARG A 118 -8.44 6.26 11.34
CA ARG A 118 -8.91 7.00 12.52
C ARG A 118 -10.36 7.45 12.36
N ASP A 119 -10.73 7.95 11.19
CA ASP A 119 -12.09 8.43 10.92
C ASP A 119 -13.12 7.29 10.89
N LEU A 120 -12.77 6.14 10.30
CA LEU A 120 -13.63 4.96 10.31
C LEU A 120 -13.85 4.42 11.73
N ARG A 121 -12.80 4.38 12.57
CA ARG A 121 -12.92 3.92 13.97
C ARG A 121 -13.85 4.80 14.80
N LYS A 122 -13.79 6.12 14.63
CA LYS A 122 -14.71 7.06 15.31
C LYS A 122 -16.19 6.84 15.00
N LYS A 123 -16.52 6.13 13.92
CA LYS A 123 -17.91 5.78 13.58
C LYS A 123 -18.41 4.50 14.25
N LEU A 124 -17.50 3.71 14.84
CA LEU A 124 -17.85 2.53 15.63
C LEU A 124 -18.08 2.86 17.11
N ASP A 125 -17.58 4.02 17.56
CA ASP A 125 -17.84 4.60 18.88
C ASP A 125 -19.20 5.33 18.90
#